data_AF-A0A7X6VN99-F1
#
_entry.id   AF-A0A7X6VN99-F1
#
_cell.length_a   1.000
_cell.length_b   1.000
_cell.length_c   1.000
_cell.angle_alpha   90.00
_cell.angle_beta   90.00
_cell.angle_gamma   90.00
#
_symmetry.space_group_name_H-M   'P 1'
#
loop_
_entity.id
_entity.type
_entity.pdbx_description
1 polymer ?
#
loop_
_entity_poly.entity_id
_entity_poly.type
_entity_poly.pdbx_seq_one_letter_code
_entity_poly.pdbx_strand_id
1 'polypeptide(L)'
;LVDEIQEVYRSQGVSINNKHIEVILRKVAPVNRVKIHEEGDTSFVAGDLVWTKDIDDERALIKKENEEHIDEAVRIFEGRVLKDVVAQKLNDSVQKYIGAPLDEEAIRTLLRPGMLISELVVEYEKTQNVTLIVGEAAFRKHMEDMDLIEAFTTEDGKEIPAGTHLTLGQLALITAEDPRPILVRDVEMLDKLADSSYLADDIYDGEEKVASADRLFTASDAAECRKRNVGALSLWHTVERVNIPDKLEESLKDHWGKPLDQAIDSEGNAVTEIPQLVDGTIIKGMLDGNISAIEIEGDIFSRDRFLRDLLSTKIYGKVLLEPVYDRGNTLLADAGQVVNQQVIEILAGSPDILELVVRAMGAARKDDVKIIQRATFVRKLREGPTTKSFVHGITKAALATDSFLSAASFQQTAQVLAGAAVKGEIDPLDGLKENVIIGHLIPAGTGVEHFRAIRVKCAKQQEAEKQKV
;
A
#
# COMPACT_ATOMS: atom_id res chain seq x y z
N LEU A 1 -7.51 -18.98 46.00
CA LEU A 1 -6.88 -17.72 46.46
C LEU A 1 -7.15 -17.37 47.93
N VAL A 2 -8.38 -17.03 48.38
CA VAL A 2 -8.62 -16.71 49.81
C VAL A 2 -8.26 -17.89 50.71
N ASP A 3 -8.73 -19.10 50.37
CA ASP A 3 -8.46 -20.31 51.14
C ASP A 3 -6.98 -20.68 51.18
N GLU A 4 -6.29 -20.58 50.04
CA GLU A 4 -4.84 -20.82 49.93
C GLU A 4 -4.02 -19.84 50.78
N ILE A 5 -4.38 -18.55 50.78
CA ILE A 5 -3.71 -17.55 51.62
C ILE A 5 -3.99 -17.83 53.10
N GLN A 6 -5.21 -18.23 53.46
CA GLN A 6 -5.53 -18.61 54.83
C GLN A 6 -4.72 -19.81 55.32
N GLU A 7 -4.50 -20.80 54.48
CA GLU A 7 -3.72 -21.99 54.83
C GLU A 7 -2.28 -21.61 55.23
N VAL A 8 -1.66 -20.68 54.49
CA VAL A 8 -0.33 -20.16 54.81
C VAL A 8 -0.32 -19.44 56.16
N TYR A 9 -1.27 -18.53 56.42
CA TYR A 9 -1.32 -17.82 57.72
C TYR A 9 -1.62 -18.75 58.90
N ARG A 10 -2.51 -19.73 58.72
CA ARG A 10 -2.81 -20.75 59.72
C ARG A 10 -1.57 -21.61 60.01
N SER A 11 -0.78 -21.95 59.00
CA SER A 11 0.48 -22.70 59.19
C SER A 11 1.51 -21.94 60.02
N GLN A 12 1.45 -20.60 60.02
CA GLN A 12 2.29 -19.71 60.84
C GLN A 12 1.66 -19.38 62.21
N GLY A 13 0.53 -20.03 62.56
CA GLY A 13 -0.16 -19.82 63.83
C GLY A 13 -0.94 -18.50 63.93
N VAL A 14 -1.17 -17.81 62.81
CA VAL A 14 -1.87 -16.52 62.77
C VAL A 14 -3.31 -16.70 62.29
N SER A 15 -4.27 -16.30 63.11
CA SER A 15 -5.70 -16.32 62.75
C SER A 15 -6.14 -14.97 62.17
N ILE A 16 -6.43 -14.93 60.87
CA ILE A 16 -6.94 -13.74 60.18
C ILE A 16 -8.34 -14.04 59.63
N ASN A 17 -9.30 -13.16 59.91
CA ASN A 17 -10.66 -13.27 59.40
C ASN A 17 -10.69 -13.13 57.86
N ASN A 18 -11.44 -14.00 57.17
CA ASN A 18 -11.58 -14.00 55.70
C ASN A 18 -11.88 -12.61 55.14
N LYS A 19 -12.74 -11.84 55.82
CA LYS A 19 -13.10 -10.48 55.38
C LYS A 19 -11.90 -9.56 55.23
N HIS A 20 -10.88 -9.69 56.07
CA HIS A 20 -9.67 -8.86 55.97
C HIS A 20 -8.83 -9.26 54.74
N ILE A 21 -8.70 -10.57 54.50
CA ILE A 21 -7.98 -11.10 53.33
C ILE A 21 -8.72 -10.71 52.04
N GLU A 22 -10.05 -10.82 52.01
CA GLU A 22 -10.88 -10.40 50.89
C GLU A 22 -10.76 -8.91 50.59
N VAL A 23 -10.76 -8.05 51.62
CA VAL A 23 -10.57 -6.60 51.46
C VAL A 23 -9.19 -6.28 50.86
N ILE A 24 -8.14 -6.98 51.31
CA ILE A 24 -6.79 -6.83 50.76
C ILE A 24 -6.74 -7.32 49.31
N LEU A 25 -7.26 -8.52 49.04
CA LEU A 25 -7.29 -9.11 47.70
C LEU A 25 -8.08 -8.25 46.71
N ARG A 26 -9.17 -7.61 47.13
CA ARG A 26 -9.92 -6.66 46.28
C ARG A 26 -9.07 -5.48 45.80
N LYS A 27 -8.06 -5.07 46.57
CA LYS A 27 -7.11 -4.00 46.19
C LYS A 27 -5.92 -4.54 45.41
N VAL A 28 -5.41 -5.70 45.78
CA VAL A 28 -4.19 -6.33 45.24
C VAL A 28 -4.43 -7.03 43.90
N ALA A 29 -5.58 -7.67 43.74
CA ALA A 29 -6.02 -8.37 42.53
C ALA A 29 -7.47 -7.94 42.22
N PRO A 30 -7.67 -6.71 41.70
CA PRO A 30 -9.00 -6.21 41.40
C PRO A 30 -9.64 -7.05 40.29
N VAL A 31 -10.70 -7.79 40.62
CA VAL A 31 -11.42 -8.68 39.68
C VAL A 31 -12.05 -7.90 38.51
N ASN A 32 -12.36 -6.62 38.74
CA ASN A 32 -13.06 -5.78 37.78
C ASN A 32 -12.12 -4.86 36.99
N ARG A 33 -10.79 -5.04 37.09
CA ARG A 33 -9.84 -4.30 36.27
C ARG A 33 -8.95 -5.28 35.54
N VAL A 34 -8.64 -4.96 34.30
CA VAL A 34 -7.75 -5.74 33.44
C VAL A 34 -6.69 -4.83 32.85
N LYS A 35 -5.55 -5.43 32.51
CA LYS A 35 -4.46 -4.73 31.85
C LYS A 35 -4.63 -4.91 30.35
N ILE A 36 -4.57 -3.82 29.59
CA ILE A 36 -4.58 -3.88 28.14
C ILE A 36 -3.27 -4.53 27.66
N HIS A 37 -3.39 -5.55 26.82
CA HIS A 37 -2.26 -6.19 26.16
C HIS A 37 -2.06 -5.57 24.78
N GLU A 38 -3.08 -5.63 23.94
CA GLU A 38 -3.14 -4.93 22.65
C GLU A 38 -4.42 -4.09 22.58
N GLU A 39 -4.30 -2.94 21.92
CA GLU A 39 -5.35 -1.91 21.87
C GLU A 39 -6.42 -2.22 20.81
N GLY A 40 -6.04 -2.96 19.75
CA GLY A 40 -6.90 -3.14 18.58
C GLY A 40 -7.18 -1.80 17.88
N ASP A 41 -8.40 -1.62 17.40
CA ASP A 41 -8.89 -0.36 16.79
C ASP A 41 -9.64 0.52 17.82
N THR A 42 -9.23 0.50 19.10
CA THR A 42 -9.84 1.30 20.18
C THR A 42 -8.94 2.45 20.64
N SER A 43 -9.48 3.33 21.48
CA SER A 43 -8.73 4.42 22.10
C SER A 43 -7.97 4.01 23.38
N PHE A 44 -7.97 2.73 23.75
CA PHE A 44 -7.20 2.26 24.91
C PHE A 44 -5.70 2.26 24.62
N VAL A 45 -4.89 2.33 25.67
CA VAL A 45 -3.42 2.27 25.55
C VAL A 45 -2.88 0.98 26.16
N ALA A 46 -1.93 0.36 25.47
CA ALA A 46 -1.30 -0.88 25.88
C ALA A 46 -0.59 -0.68 27.23
N GLY A 47 -0.96 -1.54 28.17
CA GLY A 47 -0.47 -1.50 29.53
C GLY A 47 -1.32 -0.73 30.53
N ASP A 48 -2.34 0.00 30.07
CA ASP A 48 -3.28 0.69 30.95
C ASP A 48 -4.17 -0.29 31.72
N LEU A 49 -4.63 0.17 32.89
CA LEU A 49 -5.51 -0.58 33.79
C LEU A 49 -6.92 -0.03 33.69
N VAL A 50 -7.74 -0.72 32.90
CA VAL A 50 -9.10 -0.31 32.56
C VAL A 50 -10.12 -1.18 33.29
N TRP A 51 -11.31 -0.64 33.56
CA TRP A 51 -12.39 -1.43 34.12
C TRP A 51 -12.91 -2.45 33.10
N THR A 52 -13.22 -3.66 33.56
CA THR A 52 -13.76 -4.72 32.70
C THR A 52 -15.04 -4.25 31.99
N LYS A 53 -15.86 -3.45 32.68
CA LYS A 53 -17.10 -2.90 32.11
C LYS A 53 -16.84 -2.02 30.88
N ASP A 54 -15.86 -1.11 30.95
CA ASP A 54 -15.55 -0.22 29.84
C ASP A 54 -15.08 -1.00 28.61
N ILE A 55 -14.33 -2.10 28.84
CA ILE A 55 -13.90 -3.03 27.78
C ILE A 55 -15.07 -3.80 27.19
N ASP A 56 -15.99 -4.27 28.02
CA ASP A 56 -17.17 -5.01 27.56
C ASP A 56 -18.11 -4.10 26.76
N ASP A 57 -18.31 -2.85 27.22
CA ASP A 57 -19.11 -1.84 26.53
C ASP A 57 -18.49 -1.49 25.17
N GLU A 58 -17.17 -1.26 25.09
CA GLU A 58 -16.46 -0.99 23.83
C GLU A 58 -16.51 -2.19 22.87
N ARG A 59 -16.31 -3.42 23.38
CA ARG A 59 -16.43 -4.64 22.56
C ARG A 59 -17.84 -4.85 22.04
N ALA A 60 -18.86 -4.53 22.83
CA ALA A 60 -20.25 -4.61 22.40
C ALA A 60 -20.54 -3.60 21.29
N LEU A 61 -20.01 -2.37 21.39
CA LEU A 61 -20.10 -1.36 20.33
C LEU A 61 -19.44 -1.84 19.03
N ILE A 62 -18.18 -2.28 19.11
CA ILE A 62 -17.45 -2.82 17.95
C ILE A 62 -18.19 -3.98 17.30
N LYS A 63 -18.72 -4.90 18.12
CA LYS A 63 -19.48 -6.04 17.59
C LYS A 63 -20.72 -5.58 16.83
N LYS A 64 -21.43 -4.57 17.34
CA LYS A 64 -22.60 -3.99 16.68
C LYS A 64 -22.24 -3.33 15.34
N GLU A 65 -21.21 -2.47 15.34
CA GLU A 65 -20.73 -1.81 14.11
C GLU A 65 -20.25 -2.82 13.06
N ASN A 66 -19.49 -3.84 13.49
CA ASN A 66 -19.03 -4.90 12.59
C ASN A 66 -20.20 -5.67 11.98
N GLU A 67 -21.26 -5.94 12.73
CA GLU A 67 -22.44 -6.62 12.19
C GLU A 67 -23.16 -5.74 11.16
N GLU A 68 -23.31 -4.44 11.43
CA GLU A 68 -23.86 -3.47 10.46
C GLU A 68 -23.03 -3.41 9.17
N HIS A 69 -21.70 -3.44 9.28
CA HIS A 69 -20.80 -3.46 8.11
C HIS A 69 -20.88 -4.77 7.32
N ILE A 70 -21.07 -5.90 8.01
CA ILE A 70 -21.27 -7.20 7.36
C ILE A 70 -22.61 -7.23 6.63
N ASP A 71 -23.69 -6.79 7.28
CA ASP A 71 -25.03 -6.74 6.68
C ASP A 71 -25.05 -5.87 5.41
N GLU A 72 -24.37 -4.72 5.44
CA GLU A 72 -24.17 -3.89 4.26
C GLU A 72 -23.39 -4.62 3.15
N ALA A 73 -22.26 -5.24 3.50
CA ALA A 73 -21.44 -5.96 2.52
C ALA A 73 -22.20 -7.13 1.90
N VAL A 74 -22.97 -7.87 2.69
CA VAL A 74 -23.85 -8.95 2.22
C VAL A 74 -24.90 -8.38 1.27
N ARG A 75 -25.62 -7.32 1.69
CA ARG A 75 -26.65 -6.69 0.85
C ARG A 75 -26.14 -6.27 -0.54
N ILE A 76 -24.90 -5.78 -0.62
CA ILE A 76 -24.33 -5.20 -1.85
C ILE A 76 -23.61 -6.27 -2.69
N PHE A 77 -22.88 -7.19 -2.07
CA PHE A 77 -21.93 -8.08 -2.75
C PHE A 77 -22.31 -9.57 -2.72
N GLU A 78 -23.37 -9.98 -2.02
CA GLU A 78 -23.83 -11.37 -2.04
C GLU A 78 -24.18 -11.83 -3.47
N GLY A 79 -23.78 -13.07 -3.80
CA GLY A 79 -23.98 -13.67 -5.12
C GLY A 79 -22.99 -13.23 -6.19
N ARG A 80 -22.17 -12.18 -5.94
CA ARG A 80 -21.10 -11.78 -6.87
C ARG A 80 -19.95 -12.77 -6.84
N VAL A 81 -19.36 -13.08 -7.99
CA VAL A 81 -18.24 -14.04 -8.07
C VAL A 81 -16.94 -13.34 -7.73
N LEU A 82 -16.20 -13.88 -6.76
CA LEU A 82 -14.86 -13.41 -6.42
C LEU A 82 -13.87 -13.92 -7.47
N LYS A 83 -13.23 -13.02 -8.24
CA LYS A 83 -12.26 -13.38 -9.28
C LYS A 83 -10.84 -13.44 -8.74
N ASP A 84 -10.47 -12.52 -7.86
CA ASP A 84 -9.12 -12.40 -7.36
C ASP A 84 -9.08 -11.72 -5.99
N VAL A 85 -7.99 -11.93 -5.25
CA VAL A 85 -7.75 -11.35 -3.92
C VAL A 85 -6.30 -10.88 -3.85
N VAL A 86 -6.11 -9.57 -3.61
CA VAL A 86 -4.79 -8.99 -3.40
C VAL A 86 -4.49 -8.98 -1.91
N ALA A 87 -3.56 -9.84 -1.50
CA ALA A 87 -3.11 -9.97 -0.12
C ALA A 87 -1.61 -10.24 -0.02
N GLN A 88 -0.96 -9.76 1.04
CA GLN A 88 0.47 -10.04 1.27
C GLN A 88 0.76 -11.53 1.51
N LYS A 89 -0.21 -12.27 2.07
CA LYS A 89 -0.18 -13.72 2.27
C LYS A 89 -1.59 -14.29 2.08
N LEU A 90 -1.75 -15.15 1.09
CA LEU A 90 -2.99 -15.91 0.86
C LEU A 90 -3.01 -17.12 1.79
N ASN A 91 -4.00 -17.16 2.70
CA ASN A 91 -4.29 -18.35 3.48
C ASN A 91 -5.15 -19.32 2.64
N ASP A 92 -4.96 -20.63 2.81
CA ASP A 92 -5.76 -21.66 2.12
C ASP A 92 -7.27 -21.47 2.33
N SER A 93 -7.66 -20.92 3.49
CA SER A 93 -9.05 -20.60 3.82
C SER A 93 -9.69 -19.52 2.94
N VAL A 94 -8.89 -18.68 2.28
CA VAL A 94 -9.35 -17.63 1.35
C VAL A 94 -9.40 -18.15 -0.07
N GLN A 95 -8.43 -18.97 -0.47
CA GLN A 95 -8.34 -19.51 -1.84
C GLN A 95 -9.58 -20.29 -2.26
N LYS A 96 -10.25 -20.99 -1.32
CA LYS A 96 -11.47 -21.76 -1.60
C LYS A 96 -12.65 -20.91 -2.09
N TYR A 97 -12.63 -19.59 -1.85
CA TYR A 97 -13.70 -18.68 -2.27
C TYR A 97 -13.43 -18.05 -3.65
N ILE A 98 -12.20 -18.15 -4.17
CA ILE A 98 -11.85 -17.64 -5.49
C ILE A 98 -12.56 -18.51 -6.55
N GLY A 99 -13.29 -17.85 -7.45
CA GLY A 99 -14.12 -18.47 -8.48
C GLY A 99 -15.54 -18.87 -8.01
N ALA A 100 -15.86 -18.67 -6.73
CA ALA A 100 -17.18 -18.95 -6.17
C ALA A 100 -18.00 -17.65 -5.97
N PRO A 101 -19.35 -17.73 -5.98
CA PRO A 101 -20.19 -16.62 -5.55
C PRO A 101 -19.98 -16.36 -4.04
N LEU A 102 -19.92 -15.09 -3.67
CA LEU A 102 -19.80 -14.65 -2.29
C LEU A 102 -21.10 -14.91 -1.54
N ASP A 103 -21.03 -15.74 -0.49
CA ASP A 103 -22.06 -15.87 0.53
C ASP A 103 -21.66 -15.10 1.81
N GLU A 104 -22.56 -15.05 2.78
CA GLU A 104 -22.29 -14.38 4.05
C GLU A 104 -21.04 -14.94 4.77
N GLU A 105 -20.84 -16.25 4.74
CA GLU A 105 -19.69 -16.89 5.38
C GLU A 105 -18.36 -16.49 4.71
N ALA A 106 -18.34 -16.39 3.38
CA ALA A 106 -17.21 -15.89 2.61
C ALA A 106 -16.89 -14.45 2.99
N ILE A 107 -17.89 -13.57 3.00
CA ILE A 107 -17.72 -12.14 3.35
C ILE A 107 -17.15 -12.00 4.76
N ARG A 108 -17.72 -12.71 5.75
CA ARG A 108 -17.21 -12.71 7.13
C ARG A 108 -15.78 -13.20 7.23
N THR A 109 -15.40 -14.19 6.42
CA THR A 109 -14.04 -14.74 6.41
C THR A 109 -13.04 -13.78 5.75
N LEU A 110 -13.42 -13.16 4.62
CA LEU A 110 -12.59 -12.23 3.87
C LEU A 110 -12.33 -10.92 4.63
N LEU A 111 -13.34 -10.42 5.35
CA LEU A 111 -13.25 -9.17 6.11
C LEU A 111 -12.75 -9.35 7.55
N ARG A 112 -12.38 -10.58 7.93
CA ARG A 112 -11.93 -10.89 9.29
C ARG A 112 -10.75 -9.98 9.70
N PRO A 113 -10.82 -9.33 10.88
CA PRO A 113 -9.71 -8.53 11.39
C PRO A 113 -8.41 -9.33 11.47
N GLY A 114 -7.29 -8.66 11.17
CA GLY A 114 -5.96 -9.28 11.12
C GLY A 114 -5.60 -9.94 9.78
N MET A 115 -6.56 -10.10 8.85
CA MET A 115 -6.27 -10.49 7.48
C MET A 115 -5.59 -9.32 6.73
N LEU A 116 -4.46 -9.59 6.07
CA LEU A 116 -3.73 -8.59 5.26
C LEU A 116 -4.26 -8.55 3.82
N ILE A 117 -5.59 -8.43 3.67
CA ILE A 117 -6.26 -8.27 2.39
C ILE A 117 -6.48 -6.77 2.16
N SER A 118 -5.95 -6.24 1.06
CA SER A 118 -6.14 -4.84 0.68
C SER A 118 -7.26 -4.68 -0.34
N GLU A 119 -7.37 -5.63 -1.28
CA GLU A 119 -8.32 -5.54 -2.39
C GLU A 119 -8.95 -6.91 -2.72
N LEU A 120 -10.20 -6.87 -3.15
CA LEU A 120 -10.94 -8.01 -3.70
C LEU A 120 -11.42 -7.64 -5.09
N VAL A 121 -11.30 -8.54 -6.07
CA VAL A 121 -11.86 -8.31 -7.40
C VAL A 121 -13.13 -9.13 -7.53
N VAL A 122 -14.27 -8.46 -7.68
CA VAL A 122 -15.58 -9.12 -7.79
C VAL A 122 -16.23 -8.84 -9.14
N GLU A 123 -17.03 -9.78 -9.61
CA GLU A 123 -17.85 -9.61 -10.80
C GLU A 123 -19.04 -8.69 -10.50
N TYR A 124 -19.16 -7.56 -11.21
CA TYR A 124 -20.24 -6.58 -11.00
C TYR A 124 -21.34 -6.68 -12.07
N GLU A 125 -20.98 -7.05 -13.31
CA GLU A 125 -21.90 -7.40 -14.40
C GLU A 125 -21.18 -8.43 -15.29
N LYS A 126 -21.90 -9.21 -16.13
CA LYS A 126 -21.42 -10.44 -16.84
C LYS A 126 -19.99 -10.42 -17.42
N THR A 127 -19.41 -9.25 -17.69
CA THR A 127 -18.04 -9.09 -18.20
C THR A 127 -17.22 -8.00 -17.50
N GLN A 128 -17.77 -7.32 -16.48
CA GLN A 128 -17.09 -6.23 -15.77
C GLN A 128 -16.72 -6.64 -14.35
N ASN A 129 -15.47 -6.39 -14.00
CA ASN A 129 -14.95 -6.58 -12.66
C ASN A 129 -14.89 -5.24 -11.93
N VAL A 130 -15.13 -5.27 -10.63
CA VAL A 130 -14.97 -4.13 -9.73
C VAL A 130 -13.94 -4.51 -8.67
N THR A 131 -13.02 -3.60 -8.42
CA THR A 131 -12.06 -3.70 -7.32
C THR A 131 -12.72 -3.16 -6.04
N LEU A 132 -12.88 -4.01 -5.03
CA LEU A 132 -13.31 -3.64 -3.69
C LEU A 132 -12.07 -3.36 -2.84
N ILE A 133 -11.94 -2.14 -2.37
CA ILE A 133 -10.85 -1.75 -1.46
C ILE A 133 -11.34 -1.91 -0.02
N VAL A 134 -10.59 -2.67 0.79
CA VAL A 134 -10.96 -2.95 2.17
C VAL A 134 -10.62 -1.75 3.07
N GLY A 135 -11.64 -1.06 3.54
CA GLY A 135 -11.56 0.10 4.43
C GLY A 135 -11.74 1.43 3.70
N GLU A 136 -12.58 2.30 4.27
CA GLU A 136 -12.87 3.62 3.70
C GLU A 136 -11.63 4.51 3.59
N ALA A 137 -10.78 4.55 4.62
CA ALA A 137 -9.57 5.36 4.59
C ALA A 137 -8.58 4.89 3.52
N ALA A 138 -8.50 3.57 3.29
CA ALA A 138 -7.69 3.00 2.24
C ALA A 138 -8.25 3.35 0.86
N PHE A 139 -9.57 3.24 0.68
CA PHE A 139 -10.25 3.66 -0.55
C PHE A 139 -10.01 5.13 -0.85
N ARG A 140 -10.23 6.03 0.13
CA ARG A 140 -10.01 7.47 -0.05
C ARG A 140 -8.57 7.76 -0.45
N LYS A 141 -7.60 7.13 0.20
CA LYS A 141 -6.18 7.30 -0.15
C LYS A 141 -5.83 6.77 -1.55
N HIS A 142 -6.42 5.64 -1.95
CA HIS A 142 -6.13 5.02 -3.23
C HIS A 142 -6.80 5.74 -4.41
N MET A 143 -7.94 6.41 -4.18
CA MET A 143 -8.68 7.16 -5.20
C MET A 143 -8.33 8.65 -5.22
N GLU A 144 -7.55 9.14 -4.25
CA GLU A 144 -7.06 10.51 -4.21
C GLU A 144 -6.24 10.79 -5.47
N ASP A 145 -6.40 12.00 -6.02
CA ASP A 145 -5.73 12.45 -7.24
C ASP A 145 -6.05 11.64 -8.51
N MET A 146 -7.12 10.82 -8.49
CA MET A 146 -7.67 10.20 -9.71
C MET A 146 -8.78 11.06 -10.33
N ASP A 147 -8.92 10.97 -11.65
CA ASP A 147 -10.02 11.65 -12.36
C ASP A 147 -11.26 10.75 -12.40
N LEU A 148 -12.38 11.28 -11.92
CA LEU A 148 -13.68 10.62 -12.01
C LEU A 148 -14.21 10.66 -13.45
N ILE A 149 -14.56 9.52 -14.04
CA ILE A 149 -15.00 9.43 -15.45
C ILE A 149 -16.52 9.63 -15.59
N GLU A 150 -17.30 9.07 -14.67
CA GLU A 150 -18.76 9.14 -14.64
C GLU A 150 -19.18 10.06 -13.49
N ALA A 151 -20.14 10.97 -13.70
CA ALA A 151 -20.62 11.84 -12.63
C ALA A 151 -21.20 11.00 -11.48
N PHE A 152 -20.94 11.42 -10.25
CA PHE A 152 -21.43 10.75 -9.05
C PHE A 152 -22.42 11.65 -8.32
N THR A 153 -23.66 11.16 -8.15
CA THR A 153 -24.70 11.88 -7.41
C THR A 153 -24.97 11.16 -6.10
N THR A 154 -24.81 11.91 -5.00
CA THR A 154 -25.20 11.51 -3.64
C THR A 154 -26.73 11.42 -3.52
N GLU A 155 -27.23 10.63 -2.57
CA GLU A 155 -28.65 10.54 -2.23
C GLU A 155 -29.24 11.89 -1.82
N ASP A 156 -28.43 12.76 -1.20
CA ASP A 156 -28.76 14.14 -0.85
C ASP A 156 -28.80 15.12 -2.05
N GLY A 157 -28.54 14.62 -3.27
CA GLY A 157 -28.61 15.41 -4.51
C GLY A 157 -27.39 16.29 -4.80
N LYS A 158 -26.28 16.16 -4.03
CA LYS A 158 -25.00 16.78 -4.41
C LYS A 158 -24.35 15.95 -5.51
N GLU A 159 -23.92 16.62 -6.56
CA GLU A 159 -23.26 16.00 -7.71
C GLU A 159 -21.77 16.32 -7.72
N ILE A 160 -20.96 15.29 -7.99
CA ILE A 160 -19.55 15.39 -8.34
C ILE A 160 -19.48 15.17 -9.86
N PRO A 161 -19.19 16.21 -10.66
CA PRO A 161 -19.21 16.10 -12.12
C PRO A 161 -18.18 15.11 -12.66
N ALA A 162 -18.46 14.54 -13.83
CA ALA A 162 -17.46 13.81 -14.61
C ALA A 162 -16.27 14.72 -14.97
N GLY A 163 -15.07 14.14 -15.03
CA GLY A 163 -13.80 14.82 -15.24
C GLY A 163 -13.22 15.50 -14.00
N THR A 164 -13.86 15.35 -12.83
CA THR A 164 -13.37 15.95 -11.58
C THR A 164 -12.17 15.18 -11.06
N HIS A 165 -11.11 15.91 -10.70
CA HIS A 165 -9.96 15.39 -9.96
C HIS A 165 -10.34 15.18 -8.49
N LEU A 166 -10.29 13.95 -8.01
CA LEU A 166 -10.87 13.55 -6.73
C LEU A 166 -10.04 14.04 -5.55
N THR A 167 -10.67 14.85 -4.71
CA THR A 167 -10.12 15.31 -3.42
C THR A 167 -10.65 14.47 -2.25
N LEU A 168 -9.93 14.46 -1.11
CA LEU A 168 -10.42 13.80 0.12
C LEU A 168 -11.81 14.26 0.56
N GLY A 169 -12.18 15.53 0.32
CA GLY A 169 -13.51 16.05 0.63
C GLY A 169 -14.61 15.43 -0.23
N GLN A 170 -14.36 15.26 -1.53
CA GLN A 170 -15.30 14.59 -2.45
C GLN A 170 -15.38 13.09 -2.18
N LEU A 171 -14.23 12.45 -1.90
CA LEU A 171 -14.19 11.05 -1.53
C LEU A 171 -14.89 10.77 -0.21
N ALA A 172 -14.84 11.70 0.75
CA ALA A 172 -15.64 11.61 1.97
C ALA A 172 -17.15 11.65 1.71
N LEU A 173 -17.60 12.41 0.70
CA LEU A 173 -19.01 12.37 0.27
C LEU A 173 -19.37 11.02 -0.37
N ILE A 174 -18.46 10.44 -1.17
CA ILE A 174 -18.66 9.12 -1.80
C ILE A 174 -18.71 8.01 -0.74
N THR A 175 -17.85 8.06 0.29
CA THR A 175 -17.80 7.01 1.33
C THR A 175 -18.85 7.15 2.43
N ALA A 176 -19.57 8.28 2.49
CA ALA A 176 -20.60 8.52 3.50
C ALA A 176 -21.87 7.69 3.27
N GLU A 177 -22.08 7.22 2.05
CA GLU A 177 -23.25 6.44 1.64
C GLU A 177 -22.90 4.95 1.45
N ASP A 178 -23.88 4.17 1.04
CA ASP A 178 -23.68 2.78 0.61
C ASP A 178 -22.60 2.70 -0.48
N PRO A 179 -21.67 1.73 -0.40
CA PRO A 179 -20.66 1.49 -1.43
C PRO A 179 -21.26 1.33 -2.83
N ARG A 180 -20.97 2.29 -3.70
CA ARG A 180 -21.30 2.26 -5.13
C ARG A 180 -20.01 2.30 -5.95
N PRO A 181 -19.91 1.53 -7.05
CA PRO A 181 -18.72 1.58 -7.88
C PRO A 181 -18.59 2.91 -8.63
N ILE A 182 -17.42 3.52 -8.53
CA ILE A 182 -17.02 4.67 -9.31
C ILE A 182 -16.03 4.24 -10.39
N LEU A 183 -16.07 4.93 -11.53
CA LEU A 183 -15.12 4.72 -12.61
C LEU A 183 -14.08 5.83 -12.56
N VAL A 184 -12.83 5.47 -12.31
CA VAL A 184 -11.73 6.43 -12.11
C VAL A 184 -10.59 6.17 -13.07
N ARG A 185 -9.80 7.22 -13.31
CA ARG A 185 -8.61 7.18 -14.15
C ARG A 185 -7.39 7.65 -13.37
N ASP A 186 -6.33 6.89 -13.49
CA ASP A 186 -5.02 7.28 -12.98
C ASP A 186 -4.32 8.18 -14.00
N VAL A 187 -4.40 9.50 -13.76
CA VAL A 187 -3.78 10.51 -14.63
C VAL A 187 -2.28 10.59 -14.39
N GLU A 188 -1.84 10.45 -13.13
CA GLU A 188 -0.42 10.49 -12.78
C GLU A 188 0.32 9.33 -13.45
N MET A 189 -0.28 8.13 -13.48
CA MET A 189 0.28 6.99 -14.18
C MET A 189 0.37 7.23 -15.70
N LEU A 190 -0.65 7.79 -16.33
CA LEU A 190 -0.59 8.16 -17.75
C LEU A 190 0.55 9.14 -18.04
N ASP A 191 0.67 10.20 -17.23
CA ASP A 191 1.68 11.24 -17.40
C ASP A 191 3.09 10.69 -17.15
N LYS A 192 3.25 9.77 -16.21
CA LYS A 192 4.54 9.10 -15.94
C LYS A 192 4.98 8.19 -17.08
N LEU A 193 4.04 7.52 -17.74
CA LEU A 193 4.30 6.63 -18.87
C LEU A 193 4.63 7.40 -20.16
N ALA A 194 4.10 8.62 -20.29
CA ALA A 194 4.38 9.48 -21.42
C ALA A 194 5.88 9.78 -21.54
N ASP A 195 6.40 9.67 -22.76
CA ASP A 195 7.79 9.89 -23.17
C ASP A 195 8.84 9.02 -22.43
N SER A 196 8.39 7.99 -21.69
CA SER A 196 9.27 7.08 -20.95
C SER A 196 9.10 5.61 -21.32
N SER A 197 7.96 5.26 -21.92
CA SER A 197 7.53 3.87 -22.14
C SER A 197 7.19 3.61 -23.61
N TYR A 198 7.28 2.35 -24.04
CA TYR A 198 7.05 1.94 -25.42
C TYR A 198 5.84 1.01 -25.52
N LEU A 199 4.97 1.28 -26.49
CA LEU A 199 3.75 0.49 -26.71
C LEU A 199 4.08 -0.88 -27.28
N ALA A 200 3.52 -1.91 -26.67
CA ALA A 200 3.65 -3.29 -27.13
C ALA A 200 2.50 -3.76 -28.02
N ASP A 201 1.35 -3.09 -27.92
CA ASP A 201 0.19 -3.32 -28.76
C ASP A 201 -0.41 -1.99 -29.23
N ASP A 202 -1.16 -2.07 -30.33
CA ASP A 202 -1.93 -0.94 -30.83
C ASP A 202 -2.99 -0.54 -29.79
N ILE A 203 -3.16 0.77 -29.60
CA ILE A 203 -4.24 1.30 -28.78
C ILE A 203 -5.44 1.55 -29.69
N TYR A 204 -6.57 0.94 -29.34
CA TYR A 204 -7.85 1.15 -30.01
C TYR A 204 -8.88 1.79 -29.08
N ASP A 205 -9.71 2.64 -29.66
CA ASP A 205 -10.95 3.12 -29.06
C ASP A 205 -12.10 2.66 -29.96
N GLY A 206 -12.77 1.57 -29.56
CA GLY A 206 -13.71 0.86 -30.43
C GLY A 206 -13.01 0.30 -31.67
N GLU A 207 -13.34 0.84 -32.85
CA GLU A 207 -12.71 0.47 -34.14
C GLU A 207 -11.62 1.47 -34.58
N GLU A 208 -11.48 2.60 -33.88
CA GLU A 208 -10.52 3.65 -34.26
C GLU A 208 -9.16 3.41 -33.60
N LYS A 209 -8.09 3.41 -34.41
CA LYS A 209 -6.72 3.26 -33.92
C LYS A 209 -6.21 4.60 -33.38
N VAL A 210 -5.96 4.66 -32.07
CA VAL A 210 -5.42 5.84 -31.37
C VAL A 210 -3.91 5.89 -31.52
N ALA A 211 -3.24 4.75 -31.34
CA ALA A 211 -1.79 4.65 -31.40
C ALA A 211 -1.34 3.31 -31.99
N SER A 212 -0.26 3.33 -32.75
CA SER A 212 0.41 2.11 -33.20
C SER A 212 1.30 1.51 -32.10
N ALA A 213 1.44 0.18 -32.12
CA ALA A 213 2.44 -0.57 -31.39
C ALA A 213 3.87 -0.20 -31.84
N ASP A 214 4.85 -0.69 -31.08
CA ASP A 214 6.28 -0.62 -31.39
C ASP A 214 6.82 0.81 -31.57
N ARG A 215 6.32 1.72 -30.74
CA ARG A 215 6.80 3.10 -30.69
C ARG A 215 6.73 3.68 -29.29
N LEU A 216 7.41 4.80 -29.09
CA LEU A 216 7.32 5.60 -27.86
C LEU A 216 5.86 6.04 -27.62
N PHE A 217 5.38 5.87 -26.40
CA PHE A 217 4.12 6.42 -25.93
C PHE A 217 4.31 7.90 -25.60
N THR A 218 3.81 8.80 -26.45
CA THR A 218 4.11 10.23 -26.33
C THR A 218 3.11 10.96 -25.44
N ALA A 219 3.45 12.18 -24.99
CA ALA A 219 2.49 13.05 -24.30
C ALA A 219 1.21 13.33 -25.11
N SER A 220 1.31 13.37 -26.45
CA SER A 220 0.12 13.51 -27.32
C SER A 220 -0.78 12.27 -27.25
N ASP A 221 -0.18 11.08 -27.16
CA ASP A 221 -0.94 9.83 -27.02
C ASP A 221 -1.62 9.75 -25.67
N ALA A 222 -0.95 10.18 -24.60
CA ALA A 222 -1.53 10.27 -23.27
C ALA A 222 -2.75 11.21 -23.24
N ALA A 223 -2.66 12.37 -23.89
CA ALA A 223 -3.79 13.30 -24.02
C ALA A 223 -4.97 12.69 -24.80
N GLU A 224 -4.72 11.95 -25.88
CA GLU A 224 -5.77 11.30 -26.65
C GLU A 224 -6.38 10.10 -25.89
N CYS A 225 -5.56 9.33 -25.18
CA CYS A 225 -6.01 8.27 -24.27
C CYS A 225 -6.91 8.81 -23.16
N ARG A 226 -6.56 9.99 -22.61
CA ARG A 226 -7.36 10.70 -21.63
C ARG A 226 -8.70 11.14 -22.24
N LYS A 227 -8.71 11.69 -23.44
CA LYS A 227 -9.94 12.14 -24.10
C LYS A 227 -10.90 10.98 -24.43
N ARG A 228 -10.36 9.83 -24.81
CA ARG A 228 -11.11 8.65 -25.26
C ARG A 228 -11.38 7.62 -24.17
N ASN A 229 -10.90 7.86 -22.94
CA ASN A 229 -11.05 6.94 -21.82
C ASN A 229 -10.48 5.54 -22.13
N VAL A 230 -9.24 5.48 -22.63
CA VAL A 230 -8.55 4.19 -22.88
C VAL A 230 -8.34 3.45 -21.55
N GLY A 231 -8.82 2.21 -21.48
CA GLY A 231 -8.90 1.47 -20.22
C GLY A 231 -7.59 0.85 -19.73
N ALA A 232 -6.74 0.41 -20.65
CA ALA A 232 -5.46 -0.21 -20.35
C ALA A 232 -4.46 0.00 -21.49
N LEU A 233 -3.18 -0.09 -21.16
CA LEU A 233 -2.06 0.02 -22.08
C LEU A 233 -1.21 -1.24 -21.98
N SER A 234 -0.77 -1.79 -23.12
CA SER A 234 0.24 -2.86 -23.13
C SER A 234 1.59 -2.25 -23.50
N LEU A 235 2.58 -2.44 -22.63
CA LEU A 235 3.89 -1.82 -22.74
C LEU A 235 4.99 -2.87 -22.82
N TRP A 236 6.08 -2.56 -23.52
CA TRP A 236 7.24 -3.43 -23.53
C TRP A 236 7.97 -3.37 -22.18
N HIS A 237 8.13 -4.53 -21.52
CA HIS A 237 8.80 -4.62 -20.23
C HIS A 237 10.29 -4.24 -20.32
N THR A 238 10.93 -4.58 -21.45
CA THR A 238 12.35 -4.33 -21.65
C THR A 238 12.59 -3.88 -23.08
N VAL A 239 13.30 -2.76 -23.19
CA VAL A 239 13.79 -2.20 -24.45
C VAL A 239 15.31 -2.07 -24.36
N GLU A 240 15.98 -2.26 -25.48
CA GLU A 240 17.43 -2.18 -25.56
C GLU A 240 17.82 -0.86 -26.20
N ARG A 241 18.56 -0.03 -25.45
CA ARG A 241 19.21 1.17 -25.96
C ARG A 241 20.63 0.84 -26.38
N VAL A 242 20.91 1.02 -27.67
CA VAL A 242 22.23 0.76 -28.25
C VAL A 242 22.89 2.09 -28.52
N ASN A 243 23.82 2.49 -27.65
CA ASN A 243 24.72 3.61 -27.89
C ASN A 243 25.76 3.20 -28.94
N ILE A 244 25.68 3.77 -30.14
CA ILE A 244 26.51 3.38 -31.28
C ILE A 244 27.99 3.75 -31.05
N PRO A 245 28.35 4.97 -30.61
CA PRO A 245 29.75 5.30 -30.29
C PRO A 245 30.39 4.34 -29.29
N ASP A 246 29.74 4.04 -28.17
CA ASP A 246 30.28 3.16 -27.13
C ASP A 246 30.49 1.74 -27.67
N LYS A 247 29.50 1.25 -28.43
CA LYS A 247 29.56 -0.11 -28.99
C LYS A 247 30.55 -0.24 -30.14
N LEU A 248 30.74 0.83 -30.92
CA LEU A 248 31.77 0.90 -31.94
C LEU A 248 33.16 0.94 -31.29
N GLU A 249 33.35 1.69 -30.20
CA GLU A 249 34.59 1.69 -29.44
C GLU A 249 34.91 0.28 -28.88
N GLU A 250 33.92 -0.41 -28.28
CA GLU A 250 34.06 -1.79 -27.83
C GLU A 250 34.53 -2.71 -28.98
N SER A 251 33.93 -2.59 -30.16
CA SER A 251 34.29 -3.41 -31.33
C SER A 251 35.68 -3.07 -31.90
N LEU A 252 36.09 -1.80 -31.85
CA LEU A 252 37.41 -1.35 -32.30
C LEU A 252 38.52 -1.79 -31.34
N LYS A 253 38.22 -1.91 -30.04
CA LYS A 253 39.17 -2.42 -29.03
C LYS A 253 39.63 -3.86 -29.29
N ASP A 254 38.85 -4.67 -30.00
CA ASP A 254 39.29 -6.01 -30.44
C ASP A 254 40.50 -5.98 -31.38
N HIS A 255 40.80 -4.81 -31.95
CA HIS A 255 41.93 -4.58 -32.85
C HIS A 255 43.08 -3.86 -32.14
N TRP A 256 42.95 -3.53 -30.85
CA TRP A 256 43.99 -2.88 -30.05
C TRP A 256 45.27 -3.71 -30.01
N GLY A 257 46.42 -3.05 -30.21
CA GLY A 257 47.74 -3.68 -30.13
C GLY A 257 48.11 -4.54 -31.33
N LYS A 258 47.26 -4.63 -32.36
CA LYS A 258 47.63 -5.21 -33.66
C LYS A 258 48.55 -4.25 -34.43
N PRO A 259 49.44 -4.76 -35.31
CA PRO A 259 50.28 -3.92 -36.14
C PRO A 259 49.43 -3.06 -37.09
N LEU A 260 49.77 -1.78 -37.18
CA LEU A 260 49.08 -0.83 -38.05
C LEU A 260 49.99 -0.52 -39.24
N ASP A 261 49.54 -0.91 -40.45
CA ASP A 261 50.30 -0.70 -41.68
C ASP A 261 50.03 0.68 -42.28
N GLN A 262 48.76 1.10 -42.29
CA GLN A 262 48.33 2.39 -42.83
C GLN A 262 47.06 2.89 -42.14
N ALA A 263 46.88 4.22 -42.07
CA ALA A 263 45.58 4.83 -41.77
C ALA A 263 45.23 5.84 -42.88
N ILE A 264 43.95 5.94 -43.19
CA ILE A 264 43.40 6.79 -44.25
C ILE A 264 42.47 7.81 -43.58
N ASP A 265 42.64 9.10 -43.89
CA ASP A 265 41.81 10.17 -43.36
C ASP A 265 40.44 10.26 -44.06
N SER A 266 39.59 11.20 -43.63
CA SER A 266 38.27 11.45 -44.21
C SER A 266 38.30 11.97 -45.65
N GLU A 267 39.43 12.51 -46.11
CA GLU A 267 39.65 12.98 -47.49
C GLU A 267 40.21 11.88 -48.40
N GLY A 268 40.50 10.69 -47.85
CA GLY A 268 41.05 9.55 -48.58
C GLY A 268 42.58 9.59 -48.71
N ASN A 269 43.27 10.46 -47.98
CA ASN A 269 44.72 10.54 -47.97
C ASN A 269 45.31 9.64 -46.89
N ALA A 270 46.51 9.12 -47.15
CA ALA A 270 47.27 8.38 -46.14
C ALA A 270 47.75 9.33 -45.04
N VAL A 271 47.46 8.98 -43.78
CA VAL A 271 47.92 9.70 -42.60
C VAL A 271 49.44 9.53 -42.49
N THR A 272 50.17 10.65 -42.45
CA THR A 272 51.64 10.64 -42.54
C THR A 272 52.34 10.20 -41.26
N GLU A 273 51.73 10.44 -40.10
CA GLU A 273 52.26 10.04 -38.79
C GLU A 273 51.26 9.11 -38.11
N ILE A 274 51.53 7.80 -38.17
CA ILE A 274 50.74 6.77 -37.51
C ILE A 274 51.59 6.00 -36.50
N PRO A 275 51.02 5.56 -35.36
CA PRO A 275 51.71 4.66 -34.44
C PRO A 275 52.00 3.29 -35.08
N GLN A 276 52.95 2.53 -34.52
CA GLN A 276 53.28 1.17 -35.01
C GLN A 276 52.18 0.13 -34.72
N LEU A 277 51.35 0.39 -33.72
CA LEU A 277 50.27 -0.48 -33.28
C LEU A 277 48.97 0.32 -33.22
N VAL A 278 47.83 -0.34 -33.38
CA VAL A 278 46.52 0.26 -33.12
C VAL A 278 46.43 0.62 -31.64
N ASP A 279 46.37 1.93 -31.35
CA ASP A 279 46.25 2.48 -30.01
C ASP A 279 45.01 3.40 -29.88
N GLY A 280 44.88 4.07 -28.74
CA GLY A 280 43.73 4.92 -28.43
C GLY A 280 43.61 6.15 -29.34
N THR A 281 44.70 6.60 -29.95
CA THR A 281 44.66 7.73 -30.89
C THR A 281 44.01 7.33 -32.20
N ILE A 282 44.28 6.11 -32.69
CA ILE A 282 43.67 5.57 -33.90
C ILE A 282 42.20 5.26 -33.69
N ILE A 283 41.84 4.60 -32.58
CA ILE A 283 40.43 4.32 -32.25
C ILE A 283 39.65 5.63 -32.13
N LYS A 284 40.18 6.61 -31.39
CA LYS A 284 39.54 7.92 -31.25
C LYS A 284 39.44 8.64 -32.59
N GLY A 285 40.47 8.56 -33.43
CA GLY A 285 40.45 9.11 -34.79
C GLY A 285 39.36 8.49 -35.67
N MET A 286 39.09 7.19 -35.54
CA MET A 286 37.99 6.52 -36.24
C MET A 286 36.62 6.90 -35.70
N LEU A 287 36.47 7.02 -34.37
CA LEU A 287 35.21 7.44 -33.73
C LEU A 287 34.85 8.89 -34.07
N ASP A 288 35.83 9.79 -34.00
CA ASP A 288 35.67 11.22 -34.32
C ASP A 288 35.48 11.46 -35.83
N GLY A 289 35.67 10.43 -36.67
CA GLY A 289 35.54 10.51 -38.13
C GLY A 289 36.72 11.17 -38.85
N ASN A 290 37.83 11.39 -38.16
CA ASN A 290 39.07 11.89 -38.75
C ASN A 290 39.79 10.81 -39.57
N ILE A 291 39.61 9.54 -39.20
CA ILE A 291 40.15 8.36 -39.89
C ILE A 291 38.99 7.57 -40.48
N SER A 292 38.99 7.38 -41.81
CA SER A 292 37.96 6.66 -42.55
C SER A 292 38.25 5.16 -42.64
N ALA A 293 39.52 4.76 -42.68
CA ALA A 293 39.94 3.36 -42.73
C ALA A 293 41.34 3.14 -42.16
N ILE A 294 41.59 1.91 -41.72
CA ILE A 294 42.91 1.44 -41.26
C ILE A 294 43.27 0.12 -41.96
N GLU A 295 44.56 -0.10 -42.19
CA GLU A 295 45.09 -1.35 -42.73
C GLU A 295 45.86 -2.08 -41.63
N ILE A 296 45.48 -3.33 -41.39
CA ILE A 296 46.07 -4.21 -40.36
C ILE A 296 46.40 -5.54 -41.04
N GLU A 297 47.68 -5.91 -41.06
CA GLU A 297 48.17 -7.17 -41.63
C GLU A 297 47.74 -7.38 -43.09
N GLY A 298 47.62 -6.28 -43.85
CA GLY A 298 47.20 -6.28 -45.26
C GLY A 298 45.68 -6.29 -45.50
N ASP A 299 44.86 -6.27 -44.44
CA ASP A 299 43.40 -6.15 -44.54
C ASP A 299 42.95 -4.71 -44.24
N ILE A 300 42.14 -4.15 -45.14
CA ILE A 300 41.56 -2.80 -44.96
C ILE A 300 40.24 -2.90 -44.18
N PHE A 301 40.19 -2.18 -43.07
CA PHE A 301 39.02 -2.02 -42.22
C PHE A 301 38.54 -0.57 -42.26
N SER A 302 37.44 -0.32 -42.97
CA SER A 302 36.79 0.99 -42.98
C SER A 302 35.83 1.17 -41.81
N ARG A 303 35.63 2.42 -41.40
CA ARG A 303 34.63 2.80 -40.38
C ARG A 303 33.23 2.27 -40.74
N ASP A 304 32.82 2.40 -42.00
CA ASP A 304 31.52 1.92 -42.47
C ASP A 304 31.39 0.40 -42.33
N ARG A 305 32.47 -0.35 -42.58
CA ARG A 305 32.48 -1.81 -42.41
C ARG A 305 32.29 -2.19 -40.95
N PHE A 306 33.02 -1.54 -40.04
CA PHE A 306 32.83 -1.74 -38.60
C PHE A 306 31.41 -1.40 -38.15
N LEU A 307 30.85 -0.29 -38.63
CA LEU A 307 29.49 0.10 -38.29
C LEU A 307 28.47 -0.93 -38.82
N ARG A 308 28.62 -1.41 -40.06
CA ARG A 308 27.75 -2.47 -40.61
C ARG A 308 27.85 -3.76 -39.81
N ASP A 309 29.06 -4.20 -39.47
CA ASP A 309 29.28 -5.44 -38.71
C ASP A 309 28.69 -5.31 -37.30
N LEU A 310 28.85 -4.14 -36.67
CA LEU A 310 28.26 -3.81 -35.38
C LEU A 310 26.73 -3.86 -35.44
N LEU A 311 26.11 -3.15 -36.40
CA LEU A 311 24.66 -3.12 -36.56
C LEU A 311 24.11 -4.51 -36.90
N SER A 312 24.79 -5.27 -37.77
CA SER A 312 24.41 -6.65 -38.11
C SER A 312 24.46 -7.58 -36.90
N THR A 313 25.45 -7.41 -36.03
CA THR A 313 25.59 -8.24 -34.83
C THR A 313 24.60 -7.84 -33.74
N LYS A 314 24.37 -6.54 -33.55
CA LYS A 314 23.61 -6.03 -32.40
C LYS A 314 22.13 -5.85 -32.66
N ILE A 315 21.72 -5.45 -33.86
CA ILE A 315 20.33 -5.03 -34.11
C ILE A 315 19.64 -5.78 -35.25
N TYR A 316 20.35 -6.61 -36.03
CA TYR A 316 19.71 -7.39 -37.10
C TYR A 316 18.57 -8.26 -36.57
N GLY A 317 17.43 -8.22 -37.26
CA GLY A 317 16.22 -8.94 -36.89
C GLY A 317 15.48 -8.36 -35.68
N LYS A 318 15.96 -7.27 -35.06
CA LYS A 318 15.23 -6.53 -34.02
C LYS A 318 14.25 -5.54 -34.64
N VAL A 319 13.36 -4.98 -33.83
CA VAL A 319 12.40 -3.95 -34.25
C VAL A 319 12.81 -2.61 -33.64
N LEU A 320 12.87 -1.57 -34.47
CA LEU A 320 13.13 -0.20 -34.03
C LEU A 320 11.91 0.36 -33.30
N LEU A 321 12.12 1.02 -32.18
CA LEU A 321 11.05 1.63 -31.37
C LEU A 321 11.00 3.15 -31.50
N GLU A 322 12.02 3.76 -32.09
CA GLU A 322 12.08 5.18 -32.37
C GLU A 322 12.48 5.41 -33.84
N PRO A 323 11.94 6.45 -34.49
CA PRO A 323 12.37 6.85 -35.81
C PRO A 323 13.82 7.33 -35.78
N VAL A 324 14.60 6.91 -36.76
CA VAL A 324 16.01 7.27 -36.89
C VAL A 324 16.15 8.32 -37.98
N TYR A 325 16.83 9.42 -37.67
CA TYR A 325 17.07 10.52 -38.60
C TYR A 325 18.56 10.72 -38.84
N ASP A 326 18.90 11.16 -40.04
CA ASP A 326 20.21 11.74 -40.35
C ASP A 326 20.34 13.17 -39.77
N ARG A 327 21.57 13.70 -39.73
CA ARG A 327 21.90 15.08 -39.40
C ARG A 327 21.10 16.11 -40.21
N GLY A 328 20.71 15.78 -41.44
CA GLY A 328 19.80 16.59 -42.28
C GLY A 328 18.32 16.49 -41.90
N ASN A 329 17.96 15.82 -40.80
CA ASN A 329 16.59 15.52 -40.37
C ASN A 329 15.78 14.71 -41.40
N THR A 330 16.48 13.92 -42.21
CA THR A 330 15.86 12.98 -43.16
C THR A 330 15.63 11.65 -42.46
N LEU A 331 14.40 11.11 -42.57
CA LEU A 331 14.04 9.84 -41.97
C LEU A 331 14.79 8.69 -42.65
N LEU A 332 15.59 7.95 -41.89
CA LEU A 332 16.36 6.79 -42.33
C LEU A 332 15.59 5.48 -42.13
N ALA A 333 14.93 5.34 -40.98
CA ALA A 333 14.12 4.19 -40.62
C ALA A 333 13.00 4.62 -39.68
N ASP A 334 11.82 4.01 -39.81
CA ASP A 334 10.65 4.35 -39.00
C ASP A 334 10.53 3.46 -37.75
N ALA A 335 9.81 3.94 -36.74
CA ALA A 335 9.43 3.12 -35.59
C ALA A 335 8.51 1.97 -36.03
N GLY A 336 8.65 0.80 -35.39
CA GLY A 336 7.98 -0.44 -35.76
C GLY A 336 8.63 -1.19 -36.93
N GLN A 337 9.65 -0.63 -37.58
CA GLN A 337 10.33 -1.31 -38.68
C GLN A 337 11.28 -2.41 -38.17
N VAL A 338 11.22 -3.58 -38.80
CA VAL A 338 12.19 -4.66 -38.58
C VAL A 338 13.52 -4.30 -39.24
N VAL A 339 14.61 -4.37 -38.49
CA VAL A 339 15.96 -4.15 -38.98
C VAL A 339 16.37 -5.34 -39.85
N ASN A 340 16.35 -5.13 -41.16
CA ASN A 340 16.85 -6.05 -42.17
C ASN A 340 18.15 -5.52 -42.81
N GLN A 341 18.69 -6.24 -43.80
CA GLN A 341 19.94 -5.82 -44.46
C GLN A 341 19.83 -4.42 -45.09
N GLN A 342 18.67 -4.07 -45.69
CA GLN A 342 18.48 -2.76 -46.32
C GLN A 342 18.54 -1.63 -45.29
N VAL A 343 17.90 -1.81 -44.14
CA VAL A 343 17.95 -0.84 -43.03
C VAL A 343 19.37 -0.67 -42.53
N ILE A 344 20.14 -1.76 -42.40
CA ILE A 344 21.54 -1.69 -41.97
C ILE A 344 22.40 -0.89 -42.95
N GLU A 345 22.24 -1.09 -44.26
CA GLU A 345 23.00 -0.31 -45.25
C GLU A 345 22.67 1.18 -45.16
N ILE A 346 21.39 1.54 -44.95
CA ILE A 346 20.96 2.93 -44.79
C ILE A 346 21.57 3.53 -43.51
N LEU A 347 21.46 2.83 -42.38
CA LEU A 347 21.97 3.31 -41.09
C LEU A 347 23.51 3.42 -41.11
N ALA A 348 24.20 2.46 -41.71
CA ALA A 348 25.67 2.50 -41.81
C ALA A 348 26.18 3.61 -42.74
N GLY A 349 25.36 4.09 -43.67
CA GLY A 349 25.66 5.27 -44.49
C GLY A 349 25.58 6.60 -43.74
N SER A 350 25.05 6.59 -42.51
CA SER A 350 24.89 7.78 -41.65
C SER A 350 25.68 7.60 -40.35
N PRO A 351 26.98 8.00 -40.33
CA PRO A 351 27.87 7.77 -39.18
C PRO A 351 27.53 8.61 -37.94
N ASP A 352 26.56 9.53 -38.04
CA ASP A 352 26.15 10.46 -36.98
C ASP A 352 25.07 9.88 -36.03
N ILE A 353 24.64 8.63 -36.25
CA ILE A 353 23.68 7.96 -35.37
C ILE A 353 24.31 7.72 -34.00
N LEU A 354 23.71 8.27 -32.95
CA LEU A 354 24.22 8.17 -31.59
C LEU A 354 23.58 7.02 -30.80
N GLU A 355 22.27 6.89 -30.88
CA GLU A 355 21.50 5.90 -30.12
C GLU A 355 20.42 5.28 -31.00
N LEU A 356 20.21 3.98 -30.84
CA LEU A 356 19.10 3.24 -31.41
C LEU A 356 18.34 2.53 -30.29
N VAL A 357 17.02 2.67 -30.28
CA VAL A 357 16.14 1.94 -29.35
C VAL A 357 15.49 0.79 -30.10
N VAL A 358 15.74 -0.43 -29.64
CA VAL A 358 15.27 -1.64 -30.29
C VAL A 358 14.66 -2.63 -29.30
N ARG A 359 13.83 -3.53 -29.81
CA ARG A 359 13.36 -4.72 -29.08
C ARG A 359 13.60 -5.99 -29.89
N ALA A 360 13.70 -7.13 -29.20
CA ALA A 360 13.76 -8.43 -29.86
C ALA A 360 12.44 -8.73 -30.61
N MET A 361 12.52 -9.46 -31.73
CA MET A 361 11.35 -9.80 -32.55
C MET A 361 10.36 -10.76 -31.86
N GLY A 362 10.87 -11.62 -30.95
CA GLY A 362 10.15 -12.74 -30.34
C GLY A 362 9.30 -12.37 -29.12
N ALA A 363 9.01 -13.37 -28.27
CA ALA A 363 8.20 -13.28 -27.06
C ALA A 363 8.80 -12.40 -25.95
N ALA A 364 9.01 -11.12 -26.26
CA ALA A 364 9.33 -10.12 -25.27
C ALA A 364 8.16 -9.99 -24.29
N ARG A 365 8.49 -9.91 -23.01
CA ARG A 365 7.50 -9.75 -21.95
C ARG A 365 6.79 -8.40 -22.14
N LYS A 366 5.47 -8.43 -22.05
CA LYS A 366 4.61 -7.25 -22.02
C LYS A 366 4.12 -7.03 -20.59
N ASP A 367 3.95 -5.77 -20.23
CA ASP A 367 3.29 -5.37 -19.01
C ASP A 367 1.97 -4.68 -19.37
N ASP A 368 0.86 -5.22 -18.87
CA ASP A 368 -0.46 -4.62 -19.04
C ASP A 368 -0.75 -3.71 -17.86
N VAL A 369 -0.88 -2.42 -18.17
CA VAL A 369 -1.14 -1.36 -17.20
C VAL A 369 -2.60 -0.94 -17.30
N LYS A 370 -3.35 -1.08 -16.20
CA LYS A 370 -4.73 -0.58 -16.12
C LYS A 370 -4.71 0.91 -15.79
N ILE A 371 -5.28 1.70 -16.68
CA ILE A 371 -5.38 3.17 -16.53
C ILE A 371 -6.74 3.55 -15.98
N ILE A 372 -7.78 2.83 -16.38
CA ILE A 372 -9.13 2.99 -15.86
C ILE A 372 -9.49 1.77 -15.05
N GLN A 373 -10.04 2.03 -13.87
CA GLN A 373 -10.56 0.99 -13.00
C GLN A 373 -11.91 1.39 -12.46
N ARG A 374 -12.78 0.38 -12.32
CA ARG A 374 -14.02 0.52 -11.58
C ARG A 374 -13.75 0.04 -10.16
N ALA A 375 -13.87 0.94 -9.20
CA ALA A 375 -13.54 0.67 -7.82
C ALA A 375 -14.69 1.04 -6.89
N THR A 376 -14.83 0.30 -5.81
CA THR A 376 -15.66 0.67 -4.65
C THR A 376 -14.95 0.21 -3.38
N PHE A 377 -15.61 0.34 -2.24
CA PHE A 377 -15.03 -0.03 -0.96
C PHE A 377 -15.92 -1.02 -0.22
N VAL A 378 -15.33 -1.63 0.81
CA VAL A 378 -16.05 -2.37 1.83
C VAL A 378 -15.53 -1.91 3.18
N ARG A 379 -16.43 -1.73 4.15
CA ARG A 379 -16.03 -1.25 5.46
C ARG A 379 -15.19 -2.30 6.18
N LYS A 380 -14.06 -1.88 6.74
CA LYS A 380 -13.13 -2.76 7.46
C LYS A 380 -13.73 -3.08 8.83
N LEU A 381 -13.68 -4.35 9.23
CA LEU A 381 -14.09 -4.75 10.57
C LEU A 381 -13.04 -4.32 11.60
N ARG A 382 -13.51 -3.80 12.73
CA ARG A 382 -12.69 -3.34 13.85
C ARG A 382 -12.34 -4.49 14.78
N GLU A 383 -11.12 -4.49 15.30
CA GLU A 383 -10.67 -5.42 16.34
C GLU A 383 -10.78 -4.78 17.74
N GLY A 384 -11.38 -5.51 18.68
CA GLY A 384 -11.44 -5.08 20.07
C GLY A 384 -10.11 -5.30 20.82
N PRO A 385 -9.93 -4.68 21.99
CA PRO A 385 -8.69 -4.76 22.74
C PRO A 385 -8.51 -6.15 23.33
N THR A 386 -7.27 -6.65 23.38
CA THR A 386 -6.92 -7.88 24.10
C THR A 386 -6.47 -7.53 25.52
N THR A 387 -6.91 -8.32 26.50
CA THR A 387 -6.69 -8.01 27.91
C THR A 387 -6.03 -9.16 28.64
N LYS A 388 -5.24 -8.83 29.67
CA LYS A 388 -4.62 -9.78 30.57
C LYS A 388 -4.98 -9.44 32.01
N SER A 389 -5.28 -10.46 32.81
CA SER A 389 -5.43 -10.29 34.25
C SER A 389 -4.11 -9.80 34.85
N PHE A 390 -4.18 -8.93 35.85
CA PHE A 390 -2.99 -8.44 36.56
C PHE A 390 -3.17 -8.56 38.06
N VAL A 391 -2.06 -8.72 38.77
CA VAL A 391 -1.98 -8.69 40.22
C VAL A 391 -0.89 -7.71 40.61
N HIS A 392 -1.22 -6.80 41.52
CA HIS A 392 -0.26 -5.87 42.10
C HIS A 392 0.38 -6.43 43.37
N GLY A 393 1.57 -5.97 43.71
CA GLY A 393 2.05 -6.06 45.09
C GLY A 393 1.23 -5.14 46.01
N ILE A 394 1.15 -5.47 47.30
CA ILE A 394 0.31 -4.74 48.28
C ILE A 394 0.63 -3.23 48.31
N THR A 395 1.90 -2.86 48.25
CA THR A 395 2.34 -1.45 48.24
C THR A 395 1.86 -0.72 46.97
N LYS A 396 1.97 -1.36 45.80
CA LYS A 396 1.54 -0.77 44.52
C LYS A 396 0.02 -0.67 44.43
N ALA A 397 -0.69 -1.66 44.97
CA ALA A 397 -2.14 -1.66 45.08
C ALA A 397 -2.68 -0.54 45.99
N ALA A 398 -1.96 -0.21 47.06
CA ALA A 398 -2.31 0.86 47.98
C ALA A 398 -2.06 2.27 47.41
N LEU A 399 -1.14 2.40 46.46
CA LEU A 399 -0.87 3.64 45.71
C LEU A 399 -1.80 3.81 44.50
N ALA A 400 -2.23 2.71 43.88
CA ALA A 400 -3.14 2.71 42.73
C ALA A 400 -4.62 2.72 43.14
N THR A 401 -4.97 3.52 44.16
CA THR A 401 -6.37 3.75 44.55
C THR A 401 -6.98 4.88 43.75
N ASP A 402 -8.30 4.83 43.52
CA ASP A 402 -9.00 5.84 42.71
C ASP A 402 -9.06 7.23 43.38
N SER A 403 -8.82 7.31 44.69
CA SER A 403 -8.66 8.56 45.42
C SER A 403 -7.18 8.95 45.53
N PHE A 404 -6.85 10.14 45.04
CA PHE A 404 -5.51 10.70 45.19
C PHE A 404 -5.23 11.13 46.64
N LEU A 405 -6.24 11.54 47.42
CA LEU A 405 -6.08 11.88 48.85
C LEU A 405 -5.69 10.63 49.67
N SER A 406 -6.38 9.51 49.42
CA SER A 406 -6.05 8.22 50.02
C SER A 406 -4.67 7.73 49.62
N ALA A 407 -4.30 7.83 48.33
CA ALA A 407 -2.99 7.43 47.84
C ALA A 407 -1.86 8.29 48.43
N ALA A 408 -2.02 9.62 48.44
CA ALA A 408 -1.02 10.57 48.95
C ALA A 408 -0.78 10.43 50.46
N SER A 409 -1.79 9.98 51.22
CA SER A 409 -1.68 9.69 52.66
C SER A 409 -0.86 8.43 52.98
N PHE A 410 -0.65 7.54 52.01
CA PHE A 410 0.06 6.28 52.22
C PHE A 410 1.58 6.46 52.06
N GLN A 411 2.06 6.75 50.84
CA GLN A 411 3.46 6.99 50.50
C GLN A 411 3.56 7.89 49.25
N GLN A 412 4.77 8.36 48.90
CA GLN A 412 5.06 9.11 47.67
C GLN A 412 4.19 10.37 47.44
N THR A 413 3.86 11.08 48.52
CA THR A 413 2.91 12.21 48.56
C THR A 413 3.17 13.26 47.46
N ALA A 414 4.42 13.71 47.29
CA ALA A 414 4.76 14.74 46.30
C ALA A 414 4.47 14.31 44.85
N GLN A 415 4.78 13.05 44.52
CA GLN A 415 4.55 12.51 43.19
C GLN A 415 3.05 12.33 42.89
N VAL A 416 2.28 11.83 43.87
CA VAL A 416 0.84 11.62 43.73
C VAL A 416 0.11 12.96 43.54
N LEU A 417 0.41 13.95 44.37
CA LEU A 417 -0.21 15.27 44.27
C LEU A 417 0.17 16.01 42.98
N ALA A 418 1.43 15.93 42.54
CA ALA A 418 1.85 16.52 41.28
C ALA A 418 1.11 15.87 40.09
N GLY A 419 0.97 14.55 40.07
CA GLY A 419 0.22 13.84 39.04
C GLY A 419 -1.25 14.22 38.99
N ALA A 420 -1.92 14.27 40.15
CA ALA A 420 -3.31 14.68 40.26
C ALA A 420 -3.53 16.14 39.81
N ALA A 421 -2.62 17.04 40.18
CA ALA A 421 -2.67 18.45 39.77
C ALA A 421 -2.52 18.63 38.25
N VAL A 422 -1.60 17.89 37.61
CA VAL A 422 -1.40 17.93 36.16
C VAL A 422 -2.62 17.42 35.40
N LYS A 423 -3.27 16.37 35.90
CA LYS A 423 -4.46 15.77 35.28
C LYS A 423 -5.77 16.47 35.62
N GLY A 424 -5.77 17.36 36.63
CA GLY A 424 -7.00 17.96 37.15
C GLY A 424 -7.95 16.93 37.78
N GLU A 425 -7.41 15.90 38.45
CA GLU A 425 -8.23 14.85 39.08
C GLU A 425 -9.12 15.40 40.21
N ILE A 426 -10.37 14.97 40.26
CA ILE A 426 -11.36 15.32 41.30
C ILE A 426 -11.56 14.10 42.21
N ASP A 427 -11.41 14.27 43.52
CA ASP A 427 -11.63 13.18 44.49
C ASP A 427 -13.10 13.17 44.96
N PRO A 428 -13.85 12.07 44.73
CA PRO A 428 -15.26 11.99 45.10
C PRO A 428 -15.49 11.78 46.61
N LEU A 429 -14.46 11.46 47.39
CA LEU A 429 -14.56 11.20 48.84
C LEU A 429 -15.48 10.03 49.20
N ASP A 430 -15.52 8.97 48.39
CA ASP A 430 -16.34 7.77 48.66
C ASP A 430 -15.67 6.79 49.65
N GLY A 431 -14.41 7.03 50.00
CA GLY A 431 -13.57 6.14 50.78
C GLY A 431 -13.48 6.49 52.27
N LEU A 432 -13.05 5.52 53.08
CA LEU A 432 -12.86 5.70 54.52
C LEU A 432 -11.80 6.76 54.85
N LYS A 433 -10.62 6.67 54.22
CA LYS A 433 -9.47 7.52 54.56
C LYS A 433 -9.69 8.97 54.14
N GLU A 434 -10.22 9.19 52.94
CA GLU A 434 -10.57 10.53 52.46
C GLU A 434 -11.48 11.27 53.44
N ASN A 435 -12.58 10.63 53.85
CA ASN A 435 -13.52 11.22 54.80
C ASN A 435 -12.90 11.49 56.16
N VAL A 436 -12.03 10.62 56.67
CA VAL A 436 -11.28 10.87 57.91
C VAL A 436 -10.36 12.07 57.77
N ILE A 437 -9.63 12.20 56.65
CA ILE A 437 -8.70 13.31 56.41
C ILE A 437 -9.43 14.65 56.38
N ILE A 438 -10.61 14.71 55.75
CA ILE A 438 -11.40 15.94 55.63
C ILE A 438 -12.29 16.19 56.87
N GLY A 439 -12.51 15.19 57.72
CA GLY A 439 -13.37 15.30 58.90
C GLY A 439 -14.87 15.06 58.61
N HIS A 440 -15.19 14.36 57.52
CA HIS A 440 -16.54 13.91 57.19
C HIS A 440 -16.87 12.58 57.88
N LEU A 441 -18.17 12.26 57.98
CA LEU A 441 -18.61 10.94 58.45
C LEU A 441 -18.12 9.86 57.48
N ILE A 442 -17.45 8.85 58.01
CA ILE A 442 -16.97 7.74 57.21
C ILE A 442 -18.13 6.89 56.66
N PRO A 443 -18.00 6.30 55.45
CA PRO A 443 -19.01 5.42 54.85
C PRO A 443 -19.02 4.02 55.50
N ALA A 444 -18.98 3.95 56.83
CA ALA A 444 -19.03 2.72 57.62
C ALA A 444 -19.68 2.96 58.99
N GLY A 445 -20.26 1.91 59.57
CA GLY A 445 -20.93 1.98 60.87
C GLY A 445 -22.14 2.93 60.86
N THR A 446 -22.14 3.93 61.73
CA THR A 446 -23.22 4.92 61.87
C THR A 446 -23.26 5.95 60.73
N GLY A 447 -22.19 6.08 59.93
CA GLY A 447 -22.15 6.99 58.77
C GLY A 447 -22.79 6.43 57.49
N VAL A 448 -23.34 5.21 57.53
CA VAL A 448 -23.95 4.54 56.36
C VAL A 448 -25.39 4.97 56.09
N GLU A 449 -25.99 5.84 56.91
CA GLU A 449 -27.41 6.20 56.77
C GLU A 449 -27.76 6.81 55.40
N HIS A 450 -26.86 7.60 54.80
CA HIS A 450 -27.04 8.13 53.44
C HIS A 450 -26.95 7.06 52.33
N PHE A 451 -26.19 5.97 52.55
CA PHE A 451 -26.02 4.88 51.57
C PHE A 451 -27.02 3.73 51.75
N ARG A 452 -27.69 3.64 52.91
CA ARG A 452 -28.72 2.63 53.21
C ARG A 452 -29.98 2.78 52.35
N ALA A 453 -30.24 3.97 51.80
CA ALA A 453 -31.40 4.26 50.97
C ALA A 453 -31.30 3.70 49.53
N ILE A 454 -30.13 3.21 49.11
CA ILE A 454 -29.95 2.60 47.78
C ILE A 454 -30.44 1.15 47.82
N ARG A 455 -31.71 0.93 47.45
CA ARG A 455 -32.22 -0.40 47.11
C ARG A 455 -31.55 -0.87 45.82
N VAL A 456 -30.60 -1.79 45.93
CA VAL A 456 -30.07 -2.54 44.78
C VAL A 456 -31.18 -3.45 44.26
N LYS A 457 -31.78 -3.13 43.11
CA LYS A 457 -32.62 -4.08 42.38
C LYS A 457 -31.72 -5.20 41.86
N CYS A 458 -31.90 -6.41 42.39
CA CYS A 458 -31.22 -7.60 41.89
C CYS A 458 -31.77 -7.92 40.49
N ALA A 459 -30.91 -7.99 39.48
CA ALA A 459 -31.28 -8.22 38.07
C ALA A 459 -32.09 -9.50 37.83
N LYS A 460 -32.06 -10.47 38.76
CA LYS A 460 -32.82 -11.72 38.68
C LYS A 460 -34.35 -11.55 38.72
N GLN A 461 -34.89 -10.37 39.06
CA GLN A 461 -36.34 -10.13 39.04
C GLN A 461 -36.89 -9.71 37.67
N GLN A 462 -36.06 -9.22 36.73
CA GLN A 462 -36.54 -8.81 35.41
C GLN A 462 -36.77 -9.99 34.45
N GLU A 463 -36.05 -11.11 34.63
CA GLU A 463 -36.26 -12.32 33.82
C GLU A 463 -37.56 -13.05 34.20
N ALA A 464 -37.96 -13.00 35.47
CA ALA A 464 -39.19 -13.64 35.94
C ALA A 464 -40.47 -12.87 35.54
N GLU A 465 -40.38 -11.55 35.34
CA GLU A 465 -41.53 -10.73 34.87
C GLU A 465 -41.70 -10.79 33.34
N LYS A 466 -40.63 -10.97 32.56
CA LYS A 466 -40.73 -11.14 31.10
C LYS A 466 -41.30 -12.50 30.66
N GLN A 467 -41.33 -13.51 31.52
CA GLN A 467 -41.95 -14.81 31.25
C GLN A 467 -43.43 -14.89 31.65
N LYS A 468 -44.04 -13.79 32.12
CA LYS A 468 -45.44 -13.73 32.55
C LYS A 468 -46.31 -12.73 31.76
N VAL A 469 -45.82 -12.21 30.63
CA VAL A 469 -46.61 -11.41 29.69
C VAL A 469 -46.72 -12.13 28.36
#